data_AF-A0A351GP57-F1
#
_entry.id   AF-A0A351GP57-F1
#
_cell.length_a   1.000
_cell.length_b   1.000
_cell.length_c   1.000
_cell.angle_alpha   90.00
_cell.angle_beta   90.00
_cell.angle_gamma   90.00
#
_symmetry.space_group_name_H-M   'P 1'
#
loop_
_entity.id
_entity.type
_entity.pdbx_description
1 polymer ?
#
loop_
_entity_poly.entity_id
_entity_poly.type
_entity_poly.pdbx_seq_one_letter_code
_entity_poly.pdbx_strand_id
1 'polypeptide(L)'
;MRDFWARERLLRHIGERHDTDDVSRIVEIAKTAGYLDQSGQLTELGKHLAREKFERDEKSRVADADHGTGTFILQVQRHSGTA
;
A
#
# COMPACT_ATOMS: atom_id res chain seq x y z
N MET A 1 -21.29 2.37 1.35
CA MET A 1 -20.05 2.21 2.16
C MET A 1 -18.82 1.88 1.31
N ARG A 2 -18.92 1.03 0.26
CA ARG A 2 -17.75 0.60 -0.54
C ARG A 2 -17.06 1.74 -1.32
N ASP A 3 -17.83 2.64 -1.91
CA ASP A 3 -17.30 3.77 -2.69
C ASP A 3 -16.62 4.85 -1.84
N PHE A 4 -17.08 5.04 -0.60
CA PHE A 4 -16.44 5.96 0.35
C PHE A 4 -15.02 5.50 0.69
N TRP A 5 -14.85 4.21 1.01
CA TRP A 5 -13.55 3.62 1.29
C TRP A 5 -12.62 3.60 0.08
N ALA A 6 -13.16 3.34 -1.12
CA ALA A 6 -12.40 3.42 -2.36
C ALA A 6 -11.84 4.83 -2.60
N ARG A 7 -12.64 5.87 -2.33
CA ARG A 7 -12.25 7.27 -2.48
C ARG A 7 -11.19 7.67 -1.45
N GLU A 8 -11.39 7.33 -0.19
CA GLU A 8 -10.43 7.61 0.89
C GLU A 8 -9.06 6.99 0.60
N ARG A 9 -9.03 5.71 0.21
CA ARG A 9 -7.77 5.05 -0.13
C ARG A 9 -7.08 5.66 -1.35
N LEU A 10 -7.84 6.04 -2.37
CA LEU A 10 -7.31 6.72 -3.55
C LEU A 10 -6.64 8.05 -3.14
N LEU A 11 -7.33 8.86 -2.33
CA LEU A 11 -6.80 10.15 -1.87
C LEU A 11 -5.54 9.95 -1.02
N ARG A 12 -5.53 8.98 -0.11
CA ARG A 12 -4.34 8.64 0.68
C ARG A 12 -3.15 8.25 -0.20
N HIS A 13 -3.36 7.36 -1.17
CA HIS A 13 -2.30 6.93 -2.09
C HIS A 13 -1.70 8.10 -2.88
N ILE A 14 -2.54 9.04 -3.30
CA ILE A 14 -2.09 10.25 -4.00
C ILE A 14 -1.32 11.17 -3.05
N GLY A 15 -1.79 11.36 -1.82
CA GLY A 15 -1.07 12.13 -0.79
C GLY A 15 0.32 11.56 -0.52
N GLU A 16 0.42 10.25 -0.30
CA GLU A 16 1.70 9.55 -0.08
C GLU A 16 2.65 9.69 -1.29
N ARG A 17 2.13 9.56 -2.51
CA ARG A 17 2.95 9.67 -3.73
C ARG A 17 3.48 11.08 -3.98
N HIS A 18 2.75 12.09 -3.54
CA HIS A 18 3.07 13.50 -3.76
C HIS A 18 3.63 14.20 -2.51
N ASP A 19 3.89 13.45 -1.42
CA ASP A 19 4.37 13.95 -0.12
C ASP A 19 3.58 15.17 0.36
N THR A 20 2.25 15.09 0.25
CA THR A 20 1.34 16.18 0.61
C THR A 20 0.19 15.64 1.42
N ASP A 21 -0.11 16.32 2.53
CA ASP A 21 -1.31 16.08 3.35
C ASP A 21 -2.46 17.04 2.98
N ASP A 22 -2.19 18.04 2.13
CA ASP A 22 -3.20 19.01 1.70
C ASP A 22 -4.28 18.33 0.84
N VAL A 23 -5.45 18.10 1.44
CA VAL A 23 -6.57 17.40 0.82
C VAL A 23 -7.05 18.10 -0.45
N SER A 24 -7.03 19.43 -0.50
CA SER A 24 -7.43 20.19 -1.69
C SER A 24 -6.51 19.86 -2.86
N ARG A 25 -5.19 19.90 -2.63
CA ARG A 25 -4.17 19.55 -3.62
C ARG A 25 -4.27 18.09 -4.06
N ILE A 26 -4.52 17.17 -3.14
CA ILE A 26 -4.72 15.75 -3.45
C ILE A 26 -5.95 15.57 -4.36
N VAL A 27 -7.07 16.24 -4.05
CA VAL A 27 -8.29 16.19 -4.87
C VAL A 27 -8.06 16.79 -6.25
N GLU A 28 -7.31 17.89 -6.35
CA GLU A 28 -6.93 18.46 -7.64
C GLU A 28 -6.09 17.48 -8.48
N ILE A 29 -5.06 16.88 -7.90
CA ILE A 29 -4.25 15.86 -8.59
C ILE A 29 -5.13 14.69 -9.06
N ALA A 30 -6.05 14.23 -8.21
CA ALA A 30 -6.97 13.15 -8.55
C ALA A 30 -7.92 13.52 -9.71
N LYS A 31 -8.38 14.78 -9.77
CA LYS A 31 -9.19 15.30 -10.88
C LYS A 31 -8.36 15.43 -12.16
N THR A 32 -7.17 16.00 -12.07
CA THR A 32 -6.25 16.16 -13.21
C THR A 32 -5.86 14.81 -13.81
N ALA A 33 -5.68 13.79 -12.97
CA ALA A 33 -5.39 12.42 -13.42
C ALA A 33 -6.64 11.64 -13.90
N GLY A 34 -7.84 12.24 -13.82
CA GLY A 34 -9.08 11.62 -14.28
C GLY A 34 -9.65 10.54 -13.35
N TYR A 35 -9.14 10.43 -12.11
CA TYR A 35 -9.67 9.50 -11.10
C TYR A 35 -10.93 10.04 -10.41
N LEU A 36 -11.07 11.36 -10.35
CA LEU A 36 -12.26 12.04 -9.88
C LEU A 36 -12.88 12.88 -11.00
N ASP A 37 -14.21 12.93 -11.03
CA ASP A 37 -14.97 13.85 -11.86
C ASP A 37 -14.86 15.30 -11.31
N GLN A 38 -15.28 16.29 -12.11
CA GLN A 38 -15.38 17.70 -11.67
C GLN A 38 -16.17 17.85 -10.36
N SER A 39 -17.17 17.00 -10.16
CA SER A 39 -17.98 16.92 -8.93
C SER A 39 -17.28 16.27 -7.73
N GLY A 40 -16.06 15.76 -7.90
CA GLY A 40 -15.31 15.05 -6.85
C GLY A 40 -15.76 13.62 -6.59
N GLN A 41 -16.56 13.06 -7.52
CA GLN A 41 -17.02 11.67 -7.50
C GLN A 41 -16.01 10.75 -8.19
N LEU A 42 -15.94 9.49 -7.74
CA LEU A 42 -15.07 8.47 -8.32
C LEU A 42 -15.48 8.14 -9.77
N THR A 43 -14.54 8.29 -10.70
CA THR A 43 -14.71 7.83 -12.09
C THR A 43 -14.47 6.33 -12.19
N GLU A 44 -14.78 5.72 -13.34
CA GLU A 44 -14.46 4.31 -13.61
C GLU A 44 -12.94 4.02 -13.49
N LEU A 45 -12.09 4.97 -13.91
CA LEU A 45 -10.64 4.90 -13.73
C LEU A 45 -10.24 4.91 -12.25
N GLY A 46 -10.83 5.81 -11.46
CA GLY A 46 -10.59 5.85 -10.01
C GLY A 46 -11.04 4.57 -9.32
N LYS A 47 -12.18 3.99 -9.74
CA LYS A 47 -12.68 2.70 -9.21
C LYS A 47 -11.76 1.54 -9.59
N HIS A 48 -11.19 1.55 -10.79
CA HIS A 48 -10.25 0.52 -11.22
C HIS A 48 -8.97 0.59 -10.37
N LEU A 49 -8.40 1.78 -10.20
CA LEU A 49 -7.21 1.98 -9.39
C LEU A 49 -7.43 1.60 -7.91
N ALA A 50 -8.60 1.96 -7.36
CA ALA A 50 -9.00 1.61 -6.00
C ALA A 50 -9.37 0.13 -5.81
N ARG A 51 -9.53 -0.65 -6.88
CA ARG A 51 -9.73 -2.11 -6.83
C ARG A 51 -8.40 -2.86 -7.03
N GLU A 52 -7.69 -2.52 -8.10
CA GLU A 52 -6.50 -3.24 -8.57
C GLU A 52 -5.33 -3.17 -7.57
N LYS A 53 -5.17 -2.03 -6.88
CA LYS A 53 -4.09 -1.87 -5.89
C LYS A 53 -4.35 -2.61 -4.57
N PHE A 54 -5.56 -3.15 -4.34
CA PHE A 54 -5.94 -3.67 -3.03
C PHE A 54 -6.27 -5.16 -2.96
N GLU A 55 -6.25 -5.90 -4.08
CA GLU A 55 -6.07 -7.37 -4.03
C GLU A 55 -4.64 -7.77 -3.62
N ARG A 56 -3.68 -6.83 -3.68
CA ARG A 56 -2.29 -7.01 -3.23
C ARG A 56 -2.05 -6.75 -1.74
N ASP A 57 -2.98 -6.08 -1.05
CA ASP A 57 -2.90 -5.83 0.39
C ASP A 57 -3.50 -6.99 1.20
N GLU A 58 -4.52 -7.68 0.67
CA GLU A 58 -5.01 -8.92 1.29
C GLU A 58 -4.03 -10.09 1.06
N LYS A 59 -3.39 -10.16 -0.12
CA LYS A 59 -2.42 -11.23 -0.40
C LYS A 59 -1.02 -11.01 0.21
N SER A 60 -0.69 -9.82 0.72
CA SER A 60 0.58 -9.58 1.43
C SER A 60 0.47 -9.66 2.95
N ARG A 61 -0.74 -9.60 3.53
CA ARG A 61 -0.93 -9.84 4.98
C ARG A 61 -1.15 -11.31 5.34
N VAL A 62 -1.41 -12.16 4.35
CA VAL A 62 -1.53 -13.63 4.53
C VAL A 62 -0.24 -14.36 4.09
N ALA A 63 0.66 -13.70 3.35
CA ALA A 63 1.93 -14.29 2.92
C ALA A 63 3.11 -14.09 3.90
N ASP A 64 2.88 -13.50 5.08
CA ASP A 64 3.87 -13.44 6.17
C ASP A 64 3.40 -14.19 7.44
N ALA A 65 2.38 -15.06 7.32
CA ALA A 65 1.98 -15.98 8.37
C ALA A 65 2.44 -17.43 8.12
N ASP A 66 3.28 -17.66 7.11
CA ASP A 66 3.81 -18.99 6.79
C ASP A 66 5.25 -18.88 6.26
N HIS A 67 6.16 -18.49 7.14
CA HIS A 67 7.49 -19.08 7.13
C HIS A 67 7.79 -19.49 8.55
N GLY A 68 7.55 -20.77 8.82
CA GLY A 68 8.09 -21.44 9.98
C GLY A 68 9.54 -21.01 10.13
N THR A 69 9.86 -20.35 11.23
CA THR A 69 11.24 -20.15 11.66
C THR A 69 11.74 -21.52 12.10
N GLY A 70 11.99 -22.37 11.10
CA GLY A 70 12.87 -23.49 11.21
C GLY A 70 14.21 -22.95 11.64
N THR A 71 14.64 -23.40 12.81
CA THR A 71 16.00 -23.80 13.13
C THR A 71 17.02 -23.47 12.03
N PHE A 72 17.61 -22.27 12.10
CA PHE A 72 18.94 -22.05 11.54
C PHE A 72 19.92 -22.04 12.71
N ILE A 73 20.47 -23.22 13.01
CA ILE A 73 21.65 -23.37 13.85
C ILE A 73 22.80 -22.71 13.09
N LEU A 74 23.19 -21.49 13.48
CA LEU A 74 24.48 -20.95 13.11
C LEU A 74 25.50 -21.42 14.15
N GLN A 75 26.14 -22.55 13.84
CA GLN A 75 27.25 -23.13 14.56
C GLN A 75 28.42 -22.13 14.54
N VAL A 76 28.59 -21.34 15.61
CA VAL A 76 29.81 -20.55 15.79
C VAL A 76 30.92 -21.48 16.30
N GLN A 77 31.82 -21.81 15.39
CA GLN A 77 33.03 -22.58 15.66
C GLN A 77 33.91 -21.80 16.64
N ARG A 78 34.02 -22.31 17.88
CA ARG A 78 34.98 -21.82 18.86
C ARG A 78 36.39 -22.17 18.39
N HIS A 79 37.11 -21.20 17.85
CA HIS A 79 38.57 -21.20 17.89
C HIS A 79 39.00 -20.50 19.18
N SER A 80 39.57 -21.25 20.11
CA SER A 80 40.48 -20.69 21.11
C SER A 80 41.61 -21.69 21.26
N GLY A 81 42.75 -21.29 20.70
CA GLY A 81 43.96 -22.07 20.64
C GLY A 81 44.56 -22.30 22.01
N THR A 82 45.18 -23.46 22.10
CA THR A 82 46.26 -23.80 23.02
C THR A 82 47.50 -22.95 22.72
N ALA A 83 48.06 -22.32 23.74
CA ALA A 83 49.48 -22.09 23.89
C ALA A 83 49.79 -21.97 25.38
#